data_AF-A0A9N8ELJ0-F1
#
_entry.id   AF-A0A9N8ELJ0-F1
#
_cell.length_a   1.000
_cell.length_b   1.000
_cell.length_c   1.000
_cell.angle_alpha   90.00
_cell.angle_beta   90.00
_cell.angle_gamma   90.00
#
_symmetry.space_group_name_H-M   'P 1'
#
loop_
_entity.id
_entity.type
_entity.pdbx_description
1 polymer ?
#
loop_
_entity_poly.entity_id
_entity_poly.type
_entity_poly.pdbx_seq_one_letter_code
_entity_poly.pdbx_strand_id
1 'polypeptide(L)'
;MAAMRPSRLQPAHPHTGTSTSRKNVSVSSTPGEGFLDRCRRRALTGFEFGFLACIVACFFGYQLLVYNPTKSNSSIETKKTKDPTSDTDTFNRAMTESIVYRKTNEGTTEAGYKFLLYEAQDIHTNQPISVMTWTQSMAASSPSSTLAQELSYLIDSSGFPGVFFETPGVTSQTAEHQTMQLCIIEARNLAQFATSQASSSAFDEHLRKCPPTRDACQFTNLGGDAQLVAPLHKPNTNDVTYSHLAAFVRGAPKEQVAGTWKHVASTYLHMLQTRDPARPVWLSTQGEGVPWLHFRFDDRPKYYSYRPFTRAAQERSLVGTVIGVPSG
;
A
#
# COMPACT_ATOMS: atom_id res chain seq x y z
N MET A 1 -36.76 -62.81 -22.65
CA MET A 1 -38.20 -62.86 -22.30
C MET A 1 -38.62 -61.52 -21.72
N ALA A 2 -39.93 -61.29 -21.47
CA ALA A 2 -40.59 -60.06 -20.99
C ALA A 2 -39.70 -59.02 -20.25
N ALA A 3 -39.68 -57.72 -20.54
CA ALA A 3 -40.67 -56.76 -21.08
C ALA A 3 -41.80 -56.38 -20.10
N MET A 4 -41.72 -55.18 -19.49
CA MET A 4 -42.89 -54.42 -19.02
C MET A 4 -42.65 -52.90 -18.92
N ARG A 5 -43.69 -52.15 -19.28
CA ARG A 5 -43.98 -50.70 -19.22
C ARG A 5 -45.53 -50.60 -19.25
N PRO A 6 -46.20 -49.44 -19.05
CA PRO A 6 -45.74 -48.11 -18.64
C PRO A 6 -46.44 -47.66 -17.32
N SER A 7 -46.49 -46.38 -16.96
CA SER A 7 -47.59 -45.47 -17.34
C SER A 7 -47.29 -43.98 -17.09
N ARG A 8 -48.10 -43.09 -17.66
CA ARG A 8 -47.93 -41.62 -17.74
C ARG A 8 -49.22 -40.91 -17.30
N LEU A 9 -49.14 -39.81 -16.54
CA LEU A 9 -50.21 -38.82 -16.43
C LEU A 9 -49.70 -37.36 -16.37
N GLN A 10 -50.47 -36.46 -17.00
CA GLN A 10 -50.34 -35.00 -17.17
C GLN A 10 -51.66 -34.53 -17.85
N PRO A 11 -52.00 -33.23 -17.92
CA PRO A 11 -51.87 -32.14 -16.93
C PRO A 11 -53.24 -31.41 -16.74
N ALA A 12 -53.30 -30.26 -16.04
CA ALA A 12 -54.46 -29.36 -16.06
C ALA A 12 -54.13 -27.86 -15.86
N HIS A 13 -54.89 -27.00 -16.53
CA HIS A 13 -54.94 -25.52 -16.57
C HIS A 13 -56.43 -25.15 -16.79
N PRO A 14 -56.86 -23.87 -16.93
CA PRO A 14 -56.56 -22.60 -16.23
C PRO A 14 -57.87 -21.92 -15.73
N HIS A 15 -57.89 -20.58 -15.49
CA HIS A 15 -58.98 -19.56 -15.70
C HIS A 15 -58.68 -18.30 -14.82
N THR A 16 -58.52 -17.05 -15.29
CA THR A 16 -59.48 -16.02 -15.82
C THR A 16 -60.64 -15.67 -14.86
N GLY A 17 -60.97 -14.42 -14.47
CA GLY A 17 -60.52 -13.04 -14.78
C GLY A 17 -61.29 -12.03 -13.86
N THR A 18 -61.61 -10.75 -14.15
CA THR A 18 -61.29 -9.82 -15.27
C THR A 18 -61.77 -8.36 -14.99
N SER A 19 -61.01 -7.33 -15.42
CA SER A 19 -61.45 -5.97 -15.85
C SER A 19 -61.99 -4.88 -14.86
N THR A 20 -61.40 -3.66 -14.92
CA THR A 20 -61.99 -2.30 -15.20
C THR A 20 -61.16 -1.16 -14.55
N SER A 21 -61.12 0.11 -14.99
CA SER A 21 -61.23 0.71 -16.35
C SER A 21 -60.69 2.17 -16.38
N ARG A 22 -59.87 2.51 -17.39
CA ARG A 22 -59.54 3.84 -17.99
C ARG A 22 -59.64 5.15 -17.19
N LYS A 23 -58.60 5.98 -17.33
CA LYS A 23 -58.71 7.31 -18.00
C LYS A 23 -57.36 7.79 -18.57
N ASN A 24 -57.40 8.49 -19.71
CA ASN A 24 -56.23 9.09 -20.37
C ASN A 24 -56.16 10.60 -20.10
N VAL A 25 -54.95 11.16 -20.01
CA VAL A 25 -54.61 12.49 -20.53
C VAL A 25 -53.21 12.41 -21.12
N SER A 26 -52.97 13.05 -22.27
CA SER A 26 -51.67 13.13 -22.93
C SER A 26 -51.37 14.57 -23.35
N VAL A 27 -50.22 15.11 -22.95
CA VAL A 27 -49.66 16.37 -23.48
C VAL A 27 -48.15 16.18 -23.68
N SER A 28 -47.63 16.76 -24.76
CA SER A 28 -46.23 16.65 -25.21
C SER A 28 -45.52 18.00 -25.17
N SER A 29 -44.23 18.04 -24.84
CA SER A 29 -43.27 19.00 -25.42
C SER A 29 -41.81 18.63 -25.12
N THR A 30 -40.90 19.19 -25.93
CA THR A 30 -39.45 18.97 -26.00
C THR A 30 -38.63 19.72 -24.94
N PRO A 31 -37.34 19.38 -24.72
CA PRO A 31 -36.51 19.95 -23.65
C PRO A 31 -35.83 21.29 -24.01
N GLY A 32 -35.41 22.05 -22.99
CA GLY A 32 -34.52 23.20 -23.16
C GLY A 32 -34.15 23.92 -21.85
N GLU A 33 -32.83 24.10 -21.63
CA GLU A 33 -32.16 25.09 -20.77
C GLU A 33 -32.46 25.12 -19.24
N GLY A 34 -31.63 25.85 -18.47
CA GLY A 34 -31.99 26.31 -17.12
C GLY A 34 -31.23 25.79 -15.88
N PHE A 35 -30.00 25.27 -15.96
CA PHE A 35 -29.19 24.94 -14.77
C PHE A 35 -27.96 25.85 -14.55
N LEU A 36 -28.15 27.17 -14.67
CA LEU A 36 -27.17 28.20 -14.32
C LEU A 36 -27.78 29.33 -13.46
N ASP A 37 -28.56 28.98 -12.41
CA ASP A 37 -28.84 29.94 -11.32
C ASP A 37 -28.87 29.27 -9.95
N ARG A 38 -27.73 29.30 -9.25
CA ARG A 38 -27.68 29.11 -7.78
C ARG A 38 -26.40 29.64 -7.11
N CYS A 39 -25.92 30.83 -7.50
CA CYS A 39 -24.87 31.52 -6.72
C CYS A 39 -24.80 33.04 -6.98
N ARG A 40 -25.80 33.81 -6.52
CA ARG A 40 -25.70 35.29 -6.48
C ARG A 40 -26.59 35.93 -5.41
N ARG A 41 -26.10 37.05 -4.83
CA ARG A 41 -26.53 37.72 -3.58
C ARG A 41 -26.07 36.93 -2.33
N ARG A 42 -25.56 37.57 -1.28
CA ARG A 42 -25.46 39.01 -0.93
C ARG A 42 -24.04 39.59 -1.05
N ALA A 43 -23.92 40.91 -0.94
CA ALA A 43 -22.67 41.66 -0.83
C ALA A 43 -22.86 42.89 0.10
N LEU A 44 -21.74 43.54 0.45
CA LEU A 44 -21.61 44.90 1.01
C LEU A 44 -22.15 45.17 2.43
N THR A 45 -21.24 45.12 3.42
CA THR A 45 -20.80 46.28 4.24
C THR A 45 -19.36 45.97 4.73
N GLY A 46 -18.37 46.86 4.78
CA GLY A 46 -18.36 48.29 4.45
C GLY A 46 -17.79 49.14 5.59
N PHE A 47 -16.46 49.26 5.70
CA PHE A 47 -15.78 50.23 6.56
C PHE A 47 -14.39 50.59 6.00
N GLU A 48 -13.86 51.76 6.38
CA GLU A 48 -12.75 52.48 5.72
C GLU A 48 -11.82 53.15 6.76
N PHE A 49 -10.71 53.75 6.29
CA PHE A 49 -9.59 54.36 7.06
C PHE A 49 -8.70 53.39 7.87
N GLY A 50 -7.39 53.63 8.03
CA GLY A 50 -6.52 54.67 7.44
C GLY A 50 -5.11 54.72 8.07
N PHE A 51 -4.19 55.49 7.46
CA PHE A 51 -2.76 55.71 7.83
C PHE A 51 -1.78 54.52 7.65
N LEU A 52 -0.45 54.70 7.48
CA LEU A 52 0.39 55.49 6.53
C LEU A 52 1.83 55.65 7.10
N ALA A 53 2.87 55.20 6.36
CA ALA A 53 4.31 55.50 6.53
C ALA A 53 4.99 55.02 7.86
N CYS A 54 6.32 55.09 8.14
CA CYS A 54 7.65 54.88 7.47
C CYS A 54 8.75 54.91 8.61
N ILE A 55 10.09 54.80 8.51
CA ILE A 55 11.13 54.67 7.46
C ILE A 55 12.45 54.07 8.06
N VAL A 56 13.37 53.47 7.27
CA VAL A 56 14.80 53.12 7.59
C VAL A 56 15.02 52.05 8.70
N ALA A 57 15.89 51.02 8.64
CA ALA A 57 17.23 50.73 8.05
C ALA A 57 18.44 51.05 8.98
N CYS A 58 19.65 50.53 8.65
CA CYS A 58 20.95 50.60 9.40
C CYS A 58 21.17 49.51 10.50
N PHE A 59 22.37 48.97 10.80
CA PHE A 59 23.68 48.85 10.09
C PHE A 59 24.53 47.68 10.69
N PHE A 60 25.80 47.53 10.25
CA PHE A 60 26.88 46.64 10.76
C PHE A 60 27.19 46.89 12.27
N GLY A 61 27.94 46.10 13.06
CA GLY A 61 28.76 44.87 12.88
C GLY A 61 30.06 44.92 13.72
N TYR A 62 30.73 43.79 14.01
CA TYR A 62 32.05 43.68 14.73
C TYR A 62 32.05 44.12 16.25
N GLN A 63 32.96 43.74 17.17
CA GLN A 63 33.92 42.61 17.32
C GLN A 63 34.45 42.46 18.78
N LEU A 64 34.86 41.24 19.18
CA LEU A 64 35.99 40.86 20.09
C LEU A 64 36.06 41.23 21.61
N LEU A 65 37.01 40.54 22.28
CA LEU A 65 37.57 40.70 23.66
C LEU A 65 36.74 40.11 24.84
N VAL A 66 37.29 39.45 25.87
CA VAL A 66 38.68 38.94 26.08
C VAL A 66 38.79 37.69 27.01
N TYR A 67 39.75 36.83 26.66
CA TYR A 67 40.63 35.93 27.44
C TYR A 67 40.51 35.90 29.01
N ASN A 68 40.28 34.76 29.71
CA ASN A 68 41.20 33.64 30.11
C ASN A 68 42.31 34.00 31.14
N PRO A 69 42.93 33.07 31.94
CA PRO A 69 42.45 31.85 32.64
C PRO A 69 42.95 31.71 34.13
N THR A 70 42.48 30.71 34.89
CA THR A 70 43.23 30.10 36.04
C THR A 70 42.96 28.58 36.19
N LYS A 71 43.84 27.87 36.92
CA LYS A 71 43.86 26.39 37.05
C LYS A 71 43.55 25.92 38.49
N SER A 72 43.03 24.70 38.62
CA SER A 72 43.48 23.75 39.66
C SER A 72 43.28 22.29 39.19
N ASN A 73 44.01 21.35 39.78
CA ASN A 73 43.97 19.93 39.42
C ASN A 73 43.19 19.13 40.48
N SER A 74 42.44 18.11 40.06
CA SER A 74 42.38 16.84 40.79
C SER A 74 42.16 15.68 39.82
N SER A 75 42.75 14.52 40.15
CA SER A 75 42.74 13.32 39.32
C SER A 75 41.84 12.25 39.95
N ILE A 76 40.84 11.78 39.20
CA ILE A 76 40.10 10.56 39.53
C ILE A 76 40.04 9.69 38.27
N GLU A 77 40.65 8.50 38.33
CA GLU A 77 40.48 7.49 37.30
C GLU A 77 39.05 6.97 37.32
N THR A 78 38.25 7.36 36.32
CA THR A 78 37.01 6.66 36.00
C THR A 78 37.31 5.68 34.87
N LYS A 79 37.35 4.37 35.20
CA LYS A 79 37.48 3.31 34.19
C LYS A 79 36.33 3.44 33.20
N LYS A 80 36.65 3.79 31.95
CA LYS A 80 35.69 3.93 30.86
C LYS A 80 35.13 2.55 30.48
N THR A 81 34.08 2.13 31.18
CA THR A 81 33.29 0.95 30.81
C THR A 81 32.78 1.15 29.38
N LYS A 82 33.16 0.24 28.48
CA LYS A 82 32.52 0.17 27.15
C LYS A 82 31.03 -0.08 27.36
N ASP A 83 30.21 0.77 26.78
CA ASP A 83 28.76 0.58 26.76
C ASP A 83 28.43 -0.54 25.74
N PRO A 84 27.85 -1.69 26.16
CA PRO A 84 27.57 -2.80 25.27
C PRO A 84 26.44 -2.52 24.25
N THR A 85 25.73 -1.41 24.39
CA THR A 85 24.69 -1.01 23.41
C THR A 85 25.29 -0.56 22.07
N SER A 86 26.47 0.06 22.08
CA SER A 86 27.12 0.67 20.91
C SER A 86 27.38 -0.32 19.76
N ASP A 87 27.94 -1.50 20.08
CA ASP A 87 28.31 -2.49 19.06
C ASP A 87 27.06 -3.20 18.52
N THR A 88 26.03 -3.39 19.36
CA THR A 88 24.75 -4.02 18.97
C THR A 88 23.94 -3.11 18.03
N ASP A 89 23.82 -1.82 18.35
CA ASP A 89 23.11 -0.85 17.50
C ASP A 89 23.84 -0.64 16.16
N THR A 90 25.18 -0.62 16.17
CA THR A 90 25.98 -0.53 14.95
C THR A 90 25.85 -1.78 14.07
N PHE A 91 25.83 -2.98 14.66
CA PHE A 91 25.63 -4.24 13.93
C PHE A 91 24.22 -4.35 13.33
N ASN A 92 23.19 -4.01 14.11
CA ASN A 92 21.81 -3.95 13.63
C ASN A 92 21.64 -2.91 12.52
N ARG A 93 22.29 -1.75 12.61
CA ARG A 93 22.29 -0.72 11.56
C ARG A 93 23.02 -1.18 10.28
N ALA A 94 24.06 -2.00 10.41
CA ALA A 94 24.75 -2.58 9.25
C ALA A 94 23.89 -3.62 8.51
N MET A 95 23.14 -4.46 9.25
CA MET A 95 22.20 -5.43 8.65
C MET A 95 20.92 -4.80 8.05
N THR A 96 20.54 -3.60 8.48
CA THR A 96 19.27 -2.98 8.06
C THR A 96 19.36 -2.12 6.79
N GLU A 97 20.55 -1.89 6.22
CA GLU A 97 20.71 -1.08 4.99
C GLU A 97 21.45 -1.81 3.85
N SER A 98 21.47 -3.14 3.87
CA SER A 98 22.21 -3.97 2.90
C SER A 98 21.40 -4.51 1.71
N ILE A 99 20.09 -4.23 1.60
CA ILE A 99 19.24 -4.87 0.57
C ILE A 99 19.26 -4.09 -0.75
N VAL A 100 19.65 -4.78 -1.83
CA VAL A 100 19.44 -4.35 -3.23
C VAL A 100 18.49 -5.32 -3.93
N TYR A 101 17.90 -4.92 -5.06
CA TYR A 101 17.02 -5.79 -5.84
C TYR A 101 17.55 -5.95 -7.27
N ARG A 102 17.76 -7.20 -7.71
CA ARG A 102 18.21 -7.50 -9.08
C ARG A 102 17.04 -7.92 -9.95
N LYS A 103 16.93 -7.35 -11.16
CA LYS A 103 15.92 -7.77 -12.15
C LYS A 103 16.28 -9.16 -12.65
N THR A 104 15.41 -10.14 -12.43
CA THR A 104 15.62 -11.54 -12.80
C THR A 104 14.85 -11.94 -14.05
N ASN A 105 13.74 -11.26 -14.37
CA ASN A 105 12.98 -11.47 -15.59
C ASN A 105 12.18 -10.22 -15.99
N GLU A 106 11.72 -10.15 -17.23
CA GLU A 106 10.74 -9.17 -17.69
C GLU A 106 9.93 -9.74 -18.85
N GLY A 107 8.74 -9.19 -19.11
CA GLY A 107 7.92 -9.68 -20.21
C GLY A 107 6.48 -9.16 -20.18
N THR A 108 5.54 -10.03 -20.56
CA THR A 108 4.11 -9.74 -20.59
C THR A 108 3.34 -10.92 -20.00
N THR A 109 2.32 -10.63 -19.17
CA THR A 109 1.49 -11.65 -18.51
C THR A 109 0.49 -12.28 -19.49
N GLU A 110 -0.13 -13.39 -19.09
CA GLU A 110 -1.25 -14.05 -19.81
C GLU A 110 -2.41 -13.08 -20.14
N ALA A 111 -2.54 -11.98 -19.37
CA ALA A 111 -3.57 -10.95 -19.55
C ALA A 111 -3.08 -9.69 -20.31
N GLY A 112 -1.86 -9.69 -20.86
CA GLY A 112 -1.33 -8.58 -21.66
C GLY A 112 -0.63 -7.46 -20.90
N TYR A 113 -0.54 -7.52 -19.57
CA TYR A 113 0.20 -6.53 -18.77
C TYR A 113 1.71 -6.75 -18.86
N LYS A 114 2.49 -5.69 -19.12
CA LYS A 114 3.96 -5.77 -19.01
C LYS A 114 4.38 -5.96 -17.55
N PHE A 115 5.48 -6.66 -17.31
CA PHE A 115 6.00 -6.85 -15.96
C PHE A 115 7.54 -6.83 -15.90
N LEU A 116 8.05 -6.45 -14.74
CA LEU A 116 9.45 -6.51 -14.34
C LEU A 116 9.53 -7.33 -13.04
N LEU A 117 10.30 -8.41 -13.02
CA LEU A 117 10.47 -9.32 -11.88
C LEU A 117 11.83 -9.08 -11.22
N TYR A 118 11.85 -8.99 -9.89
CA TYR A 118 13.06 -8.76 -9.11
C TYR A 118 13.19 -9.73 -7.93
N GLU A 119 14.44 -9.99 -7.54
CA GLU A 119 14.82 -10.66 -6.29
C GLU A 119 15.62 -9.71 -5.40
N ALA A 120 15.27 -9.68 -4.11
CA ALA A 120 16.06 -9.00 -3.10
C ALA A 120 17.32 -9.81 -2.76
N GLN A 121 18.46 -9.12 -2.68
CA GLN A 121 19.76 -9.69 -2.35
C GLN A 121 20.51 -8.78 -1.39
N ASP A 122 21.40 -9.37 -0.58
CA ASP A 122 22.35 -8.63 0.22
C ASP A 122 23.47 -8.05 -0.65
N ILE A 123 23.76 -6.75 -0.52
CA ILE A 123 24.69 -5.99 -1.37
C ILE A 123 26.15 -6.42 -1.19
N HIS A 124 26.50 -6.99 -0.03
CA HIS A 124 27.88 -7.36 0.29
C HIS A 124 28.20 -8.79 -0.14
N THR A 125 27.24 -9.71 0.01
CA THR A 125 27.41 -11.16 -0.23
C THR A 125 26.74 -11.66 -1.51
N ASN A 126 25.87 -10.83 -2.12
CA ASN A 126 25.01 -11.16 -3.27
C ASN A 126 24.09 -12.37 -3.03
N GLN A 127 23.86 -12.76 -1.78
CA GLN A 127 22.97 -13.87 -1.45
C GLN A 127 21.50 -13.42 -1.46
N PRO A 128 20.55 -14.30 -1.84
CA PRO A 128 19.13 -13.98 -1.78
C PRO A 128 18.67 -13.68 -0.35
N ILE A 129 17.91 -12.59 -0.18
CA ILE A 129 17.28 -12.20 1.08
C ILE A 129 15.94 -12.95 1.21
N SER A 130 15.64 -13.49 2.39
CA SER A 130 14.35 -14.14 2.68
C SER A 130 13.23 -13.12 2.88
N VAL A 131 11.96 -13.52 2.73
CA VAL A 131 10.81 -12.65 3.04
C VAL A 131 10.83 -12.23 4.51
N MET A 132 11.20 -13.12 5.43
CA MET A 132 11.31 -12.78 6.84
C MET A 132 12.37 -11.70 7.06
N THR A 133 13.61 -11.88 6.58
CA THR A 133 14.67 -10.87 6.71
C THR A 133 14.29 -9.53 6.05
N TRP A 134 13.65 -9.55 4.87
CA TRP A 134 13.16 -8.33 4.23
C TRP A 134 12.10 -7.60 5.08
N THR A 135 11.10 -8.33 5.60
CA THR A 135 10.06 -7.72 6.45
C THR A 135 10.62 -7.20 7.77
N GLN A 136 11.59 -7.91 8.38
CA GLN A 136 12.28 -7.45 9.59
C GLN A 136 13.07 -6.16 9.34
N SER A 137 13.95 -6.12 8.33
CA SER A 137 14.76 -4.93 8.06
C SER A 137 13.91 -3.73 7.62
N MET A 138 12.90 -3.93 6.77
CA MET A 138 11.98 -2.86 6.37
C MET A 138 11.05 -2.41 7.51
N ALA A 139 10.66 -3.29 8.45
CA ALA A 139 9.90 -2.88 9.64
C ALA A 139 10.78 -2.16 10.67
N ALA A 140 12.08 -2.50 10.77
CA ALA A 140 13.05 -1.83 11.63
C ALA A 140 13.44 -0.43 11.12
N SER A 141 13.49 -0.24 9.80
CA SER A 141 14.04 0.95 9.10
C SER A 141 13.61 2.33 9.65
N SER A 142 14.48 3.33 9.52
CA SER A 142 14.13 4.73 9.80
C SER A 142 13.38 5.38 8.63
N PRO A 143 12.69 6.53 8.82
CA PRO A 143 12.14 7.32 7.71
C PRO A 143 13.18 7.85 6.71
N SER A 144 14.47 7.87 7.10
CA SER A 144 15.60 8.26 6.25
C SER A 144 16.27 7.08 5.53
N SER A 145 15.80 5.85 5.73
CA SER A 145 16.52 4.65 5.34
C SER A 145 16.64 4.45 3.83
N THR A 146 17.73 3.84 3.39
CA THR A 146 17.98 3.48 1.98
C THR A 146 17.00 2.44 1.46
N LEU A 147 16.57 1.46 2.27
CA LEU A 147 15.73 0.33 1.84
C LEU A 147 14.47 0.74 1.07
N ALA A 148 13.74 1.72 1.62
CA ALA A 148 12.51 2.22 1.04
C ALA A 148 12.78 3.13 -0.17
N GLN A 149 13.95 3.78 -0.22
CA GLN A 149 14.36 4.62 -1.34
C GLN A 149 14.76 3.78 -2.56
N GLU A 150 15.53 2.70 -2.37
CA GLU A 150 15.86 1.73 -3.42
C GLU A 150 14.59 1.10 -4.03
N LEU A 151 13.67 0.63 -3.18
CA LEU A 151 12.41 0.04 -3.66
C LEU A 151 11.53 1.07 -4.40
N SER A 152 11.48 2.31 -3.93
CA SER A 152 10.74 3.40 -4.58
C SER A 152 11.37 3.83 -5.90
N TYR A 153 12.70 3.85 -5.98
CA TYR A 153 13.46 4.14 -7.20
C TYR A 153 13.21 3.08 -8.29
N LEU A 154 13.11 1.79 -7.92
CA LEU A 154 12.76 0.72 -8.87
C LEU A 154 11.34 0.84 -9.43
N ILE A 155 10.38 1.28 -8.58
CA ILE A 155 9.01 1.54 -9.02
C ILE A 155 8.96 2.76 -9.95
N ASP A 156 9.68 3.83 -9.63
CA ASP A 156 9.73 5.03 -10.47
C ASP A 156 10.41 4.75 -11.82
N SER A 157 11.62 4.21 -11.79
CA SER A 157 12.46 3.90 -12.97
C SER A 157 11.90 2.80 -13.88
N SER A 158 10.84 2.08 -13.47
CA SER A 158 10.05 1.23 -14.36
C SER A 158 9.45 2.01 -15.55
N GLY A 159 9.27 3.33 -15.41
CA GLY A 159 8.63 4.19 -16.42
C GLY A 159 7.13 3.93 -16.61
N PHE A 160 6.54 2.97 -15.88
CA PHE A 160 5.12 2.65 -15.98
C PHE A 160 4.26 3.78 -15.38
N PRO A 161 3.13 4.17 -16.01
CA PRO A 161 2.30 5.28 -15.54
C PRO A 161 1.65 4.97 -14.18
N GLY A 162 1.11 3.76 -14.04
CA GLY A 162 0.65 3.16 -12.80
C GLY A 162 1.20 1.74 -12.69
N VAL A 163 1.28 1.20 -11.46
CA VAL A 163 1.76 -0.15 -11.21
C VAL A 163 0.88 -0.93 -10.25
N PHE A 164 0.82 -2.25 -10.45
CA PHE A 164 0.64 -3.18 -9.33
C PHE A 164 2.01 -3.63 -8.84
N PHE A 165 2.15 -3.72 -7.52
CA PHE A 165 3.22 -4.44 -6.85
C PHE A 165 2.64 -5.75 -6.32
N GLU A 166 3.31 -6.88 -6.57
CA GLU A 166 2.91 -8.22 -6.11
C GLU A 166 4.14 -8.96 -5.53
N THR A 167 3.94 -9.79 -4.50
CA THR A 167 4.94 -10.77 -4.00
C THR A 167 4.39 -12.20 -4.07
N PRO A 168 5.22 -13.26 -4.05
CA PRO A 168 4.75 -14.60 -3.69
C PRO A 168 4.00 -14.58 -2.36
N GLY A 169 3.00 -15.46 -2.20
CA GLY A 169 2.37 -15.71 -0.92
C GLY A 169 3.23 -16.64 -0.06
N VAL A 170 3.49 -16.26 1.19
CA VAL A 170 4.28 -17.07 2.12
C VAL A 170 3.53 -17.33 3.41
N THR A 171 3.72 -18.52 3.98
CA THR A 171 3.31 -18.87 5.34
C THR A 171 4.43 -18.54 6.32
N SER A 172 4.12 -18.46 7.62
CA SER A 172 5.11 -18.28 8.69
C SER A 172 6.28 -19.27 8.57
N GLN A 173 5.98 -20.55 8.33
CA GLN A 173 6.95 -21.64 8.17
C GLN A 173 7.87 -21.49 6.94
N THR A 174 7.44 -20.75 5.92
CA THR A 174 8.19 -20.59 4.65
C THR A 174 8.95 -19.27 4.54
N ALA A 175 8.57 -18.24 5.32
CA ALA A 175 9.10 -16.88 5.17
C ALA A 175 10.61 -16.77 5.43
N GLU A 176 11.18 -17.62 6.30
CA GLU A 176 12.62 -17.67 6.61
C GLU A 176 13.49 -18.22 5.47
N HIS A 177 12.91 -18.99 4.55
CA HIS A 177 13.66 -19.74 3.52
C HIS A 177 13.21 -19.40 2.09
N GLN A 178 12.03 -18.81 1.92
CA GLN A 178 11.58 -18.29 0.64
C GLN A 178 12.23 -16.93 0.36
N THR A 179 12.97 -16.84 -0.76
CA THR A 179 13.51 -15.57 -1.28
C THR A 179 12.41 -14.54 -1.47
N MET A 180 12.68 -13.30 -1.05
CA MET A 180 11.84 -12.14 -1.32
C MET A 180 11.92 -11.77 -2.80
N GLN A 181 10.91 -12.23 -3.55
CA GLN A 181 10.62 -11.82 -4.91
C GLN A 181 9.53 -10.74 -4.93
N LEU A 182 9.63 -9.82 -5.88
CA LEU A 182 8.58 -8.83 -6.16
C LEU A 182 8.41 -8.66 -7.67
N CYS A 183 7.19 -8.39 -8.09
CA CYS A 183 6.84 -8.12 -9.49
C CYS A 183 6.19 -6.73 -9.59
N ILE A 184 6.72 -5.90 -10.49
CA ILE A 184 6.20 -4.57 -10.82
C ILE A 184 5.50 -4.69 -12.17
N ILE A 185 4.20 -4.44 -12.21
CA ILE A 185 3.32 -4.77 -13.34
C ILE A 185 2.65 -3.49 -13.86
N GLU A 186 2.70 -3.25 -15.17
CA GLU A 186 2.18 -2.03 -15.80
C GLU A 186 0.64 -1.96 -15.73
N ALA A 187 0.13 -1.07 -14.88
CA ALA A 187 -1.29 -0.90 -14.60
C ALA A 187 -1.82 0.42 -15.22
N ARG A 188 -1.93 0.47 -16.56
CA ARG A 188 -2.40 1.66 -17.30
C ARG A 188 -3.83 2.06 -16.94
N ASN A 189 -4.72 1.08 -16.79
CA ASN A 189 -6.13 1.30 -16.50
C ASN A 189 -6.31 1.88 -15.09
N LEU A 190 -5.65 1.29 -14.08
CA LEU A 190 -5.51 1.87 -12.74
C LEU A 190 -5.02 3.32 -12.80
N ALA A 191 -3.95 3.62 -13.56
CA ALA A 191 -3.39 4.97 -13.64
C ALA A 191 -4.43 5.99 -14.13
N GLN A 192 -5.12 5.66 -15.22
CA GLN A 192 -6.16 6.52 -15.80
C GLN A 192 -7.36 6.68 -14.86
N PHE A 193 -7.90 5.57 -14.36
CA PHE A 193 -9.06 5.57 -13.45
C PHE A 193 -8.75 6.31 -12.15
N ALA A 194 -7.74 5.86 -11.41
CA ALA A 194 -7.46 6.35 -10.07
C ALA A 194 -6.96 7.80 -10.07
N THR A 195 -6.20 8.24 -11.09
CA THR A 195 -5.87 9.67 -11.23
C THR A 195 -7.11 10.53 -11.49
N SER A 196 -8.05 10.06 -12.32
CA SER A 196 -9.26 10.82 -12.67
C SER A 196 -10.26 11.00 -11.53
N GLN A 197 -10.20 10.14 -10.51
CA GLN A 197 -11.19 10.02 -9.43
C GLN A 197 -10.53 9.95 -8.04
N ALA A 198 -9.28 10.41 -7.92
CA ALA A 198 -8.47 10.28 -6.71
C ALA A 198 -9.23 10.79 -5.46
N SER A 199 -9.48 9.91 -4.49
CA SER A 199 -10.32 10.22 -3.33
C SER A 199 -10.13 9.22 -2.19
N SER A 200 -9.95 9.72 -0.96
CA SER A 200 -9.90 8.92 0.26
C SER A 200 -11.26 8.35 0.68
N SER A 201 -12.35 8.77 0.04
CA SER A 201 -13.74 8.59 0.50
C SER A 201 -14.15 7.13 0.78
N ALA A 202 -13.57 6.15 0.08
CA ALA A 202 -13.81 4.72 0.33
C ALA A 202 -13.17 4.18 1.61
N PHE A 203 -12.14 4.86 2.15
CA PHE A 203 -11.42 4.49 3.37
C PHE A 203 -11.54 5.53 4.49
N ASP A 204 -12.30 6.61 4.25
CA ASP A 204 -12.39 7.81 5.08
C ASP A 204 -12.76 7.51 6.54
N GLU A 205 -13.62 6.52 6.78
CA GLU A 205 -14.00 6.09 8.12
C GLU A 205 -12.90 5.33 8.88
N HIS A 206 -11.89 4.80 8.19
CA HIS A 206 -10.71 4.18 8.78
C HIS A 206 -9.57 5.19 8.94
N LEU A 207 -9.29 5.97 7.90
CA LEU A 207 -8.22 6.97 7.90
C LEU A 207 -8.42 8.01 9.02
N ARG A 208 -9.66 8.48 9.24
CA ARG A 208 -10.02 9.41 10.33
C ARG A 208 -9.87 8.81 11.75
N LYS A 209 -9.70 7.49 11.89
CA LYS A 209 -9.42 6.82 13.18
C LYS A 209 -7.92 6.68 13.46
N CYS A 210 -7.06 6.90 12.47
CA CYS A 210 -5.60 6.85 12.63
C CYS A 210 -5.02 8.22 13.02
N PRO A 211 -4.03 8.30 13.94
CA PRO A 211 -3.37 9.55 14.28
C PRO A 211 -2.70 10.21 13.05
N PRO A 212 -2.87 11.53 12.81
CA PRO A 212 -2.33 12.22 11.63
C PRO A 212 -0.80 12.34 11.63
N THR A 213 -0.16 12.05 12.76
CA THR A 213 1.30 11.92 12.88
C THR A 213 1.86 10.66 12.21
N ARG A 214 1.01 9.67 11.89
CA ARG A 214 1.42 8.49 11.11
C ARG A 214 1.51 8.82 9.62
N ASP A 215 2.24 7.99 8.88
CA ASP A 215 2.34 8.08 7.42
C ASP A 215 1.33 7.20 6.69
N ALA A 216 0.91 6.11 7.34
CA ALA A 216 -0.06 5.16 6.86
C ALA A 216 -0.92 4.59 8.00
N CYS A 217 -2.11 4.11 7.62
CA CYS A 217 -3.14 3.54 8.48
C CYS A 217 -3.37 2.07 8.13
N GLN A 218 -3.62 1.21 9.13
CA GLN A 218 -3.95 -0.20 8.94
C GLN A 218 -5.41 -0.45 9.37
N PHE A 219 -6.16 -1.20 8.57
CA PHE A 219 -7.55 -1.55 8.81
C PHE A 219 -7.94 -2.81 8.02
N THR A 220 -9.03 -3.47 8.38
CA THR A 220 -9.57 -4.61 7.62
C THR A 220 -10.47 -4.10 6.49
N ASN A 221 -10.51 -4.79 5.36
CA ASN A 221 -11.45 -4.47 4.29
C ASN A 221 -12.91 -4.73 4.69
N LEU A 222 -13.86 -4.17 3.92
CA LEU A 222 -15.31 -4.33 4.12
C LEU A 222 -15.77 -5.81 4.21
N GLY A 223 -15.06 -6.74 3.55
CA GLY A 223 -15.37 -8.17 3.57
C GLY A 223 -14.84 -8.94 4.79
N GLY A 224 -14.04 -8.31 5.66
CA GLY A 224 -13.40 -8.96 6.81
C GLY A 224 -12.30 -9.97 6.46
N ASP A 225 -11.87 -10.03 5.19
CA ASP A 225 -11.11 -11.13 4.59
C ASP A 225 -9.76 -10.71 3.95
N ALA A 226 -9.34 -9.47 4.20
CA ALA A 226 -8.02 -8.91 3.90
C ALA A 226 -7.66 -7.80 4.90
N GLN A 227 -6.40 -7.76 5.34
CA GLN A 227 -5.87 -6.58 6.02
C GLN A 227 -5.36 -5.59 4.97
N LEU A 228 -5.62 -4.30 5.18
CA LEU A 228 -5.23 -3.21 4.30
C LEU A 228 -4.27 -2.26 5.03
N VAL A 229 -3.32 -1.69 4.27
CA VAL A 229 -2.50 -0.55 4.69
C VAL A 229 -2.59 0.52 3.60
N ALA A 230 -3.03 1.73 3.95
CA ALA A 230 -3.13 2.86 3.03
C ALA A 230 -2.38 4.08 3.59
N PRO A 231 -1.70 4.88 2.75
CA PRO A 231 -1.10 6.14 3.19
C PRO A 231 -2.20 7.13 3.64
N LEU A 232 -1.86 7.94 4.63
CA LEU A 232 -2.68 9.07 5.08
C LEU A 232 -2.42 10.29 4.21
N HIS A 233 -3.43 11.13 3.96
CA HIS A 233 -3.21 12.42 3.30
C HIS A 233 -2.32 13.32 4.18
N LYS A 234 -1.36 14.04 3.58
CA LYS A 234 -0.53 15.04 4.26
C LYS A 234 -0.88 16.46 3.76
N PRO A 235 -0.89 17.49 4.63
CA PRO A 235 -1.13 18.87 4.22
C PRO A 235 -0.27 19.30 3.04
N ASN A 236 -0.84 20.12 2.14
CA ASN A 236 -0.21 20.66 0.93
C ASN A 236 0.17 19.61 -0.14
N THR A 237 -0.41 18.41 -0.09
CA THR A 237 -0.32 17.40 -1.17
C THR A 237 -1.65 17.26 -1.92
N ASN A 238 -1.61 16.73 -3.15
CA ASN A 238 -2.78 16.50 -4.00
C ASN A 238 -3.25 15.04 -3.88
N ASP A 239 -4.56 14.79 -3.84
CA ASP A 239 -5.14 13.44 -3.74
C ASP A 239 -4.64 12.49 -4.85
N VAL A 240 -4.32 13.02 -6.04
CA VAL A 240 -3.70 12.26 -7.14
C VAL A 240 -2.40 11.57 -6.71
N THR A 241 -1.60 12.18 -5.83
CA THR A 241 -0.39 11.55 -5.26
C THR A 241 -0.73 10.23 -4.56
N TYR A 242 -1.89 10.12 -3.92
CA TYR A 242 -2.29 8.91 -3.19
C TYR A 242 -3.11 7.94 -4.04
N SER A 243 -3.42 8.25 -5.30
CA SER A 243 -4.31 7.44 -6.14
C SER A 243 -3.82 6.01 -6.38
N HIS A 244 -2.52 5.82 -6.61
CA HIS A 244 -1.88 4.51 -6.83
C HIS A 244 -0.36 4.55 -6.52
N LEU A 245 0.27 3.37 -6.41
CA LEU A 245 1.66 3.25 -5.92
C LEU A 245 2.67 4.09 -6.70
N ALA A 246 2.60 4.07 -8.04
CA ALA A 246 3.51 4.84 -8.88
C ALA A 246 3.35 6.38 -8.73
N ALA A 247 2.15 6.89 -8.46
CA ALA A 247 1.94 8.30 -8.16
C ALA A 247 2.49 8.65 -6.76
N PHE A 248 2.31 7.73 -5.81
CA PHE A 248 2.74 7.91 -4.42
C PHE A 248 4.27 8.00 -4.29
N VAL A 249 5.02 7.05 -4.87
CA VAL A 249 6.50 7.09 -4.80
C VAL A 249 7.12 8.28 -5.54
N ARG A 250 6.40 8.86 -6.51
CA ARG A 250 6.84 10.03 -7.30
C ARG A 250 6.46 11.37 -6.66
N GLY A 251 5.31 11.45 -6.01
CA GLY A 251 4.70 12.71 -5.58
C GLY A 251 4.56 12.93 -4.07
N ALA A 252 4.79 11.91 -3.23
CA ALA A 252 4.69 12.05 -1.78
C ALA A 252 6.05 12.42 -1.14
N PRO A 253 6.06 13.03 0.06
CA PRO A 253 7.29 13.25 0.82
C PRO A 253 8.04 11.93 1.04
N LYS A 254 9.37 11.90 0.78
CA LYS A 254 10.19 10.67 0.88
C LYS A 254 10.06 9.97 2.23
N GLU A 255 10.03 10.74 3.32
CA GLU A 255 9.82 10.25 4.69
C GLU A 255 8.47 9.55 4.85
N GLN A 256 7.41 10.06 4.20
CA GLN A 256 6.10 9.40 4.19
C GLN A 256 6.14 8.09 3.40
N VAL A 257 6.83 8.05 2.26
CA VAL A 257 6.99 6.83 1.46
C VAL A 257 7.72 5.76 2.28
N ALA A 258 8.81 6.14 2.98
CA ALA A 258 9.52 5.26 3.90
C ALA A 258 8.67 4.81 5.10
N GLY A 259 7.97 5.72 5.78
CA GLY A 259 7.06 5.39 6.88
C GLY A 259 5.88 4.50 6.46
N THR A 260 5.43 4.62 5.21
CA THR A 260 4.42 3.74 4.60
C THR A 260 4.99 2.35 4.36
N TRP A 261 6.16 2.21 3.72
CA TRP A 261 6.83 0.91 3.54
C TRP A 261 7.16 0.23 4.87
N LYS A 262 7.61 0.99 5.88
CA LYS A 262 7.82 0.51 7.25
C LYS A 262 6.54 -0.07 7.85
N HIS A 263 5.40 0.62 7.68
CA HIS A 263 4.10 0.16 8.20
C HIS A 263 3.53 -1.05 7.43
N VAL A 264 3.75 -1.11 6.11
CA VAL A 264 3.47 -2.29 5.26
C VAL A 264 4.28 -3.49 5.75
N ALA A 265 5.60 -3.36 5.90
CA ALA A 265 6.46 -4.43 6.41
C ALA A 265 6.12 -4.84 7.85
N SER A 266 5.80 -3.87 8.72
CA SER A 266 5.34 -4.16 10.10
C SER A 266 4.04 -4.96 10.12
N THR A 267 3.09 -4.64 9.23
CA THR A 267 1.84 -5.39 9.07
C THR A 267 2.11 -6.80 8.55
N TYR A 268 2.99 -6.95 7.56
CA TYR A 268 3.39 -8.25 7.01
C TYR A 268 4.03 -9.13 8.08
N LEU A 269 5.04 -8.62 8.79
CA LEU A 269 5.76 -9.31 9.85
C LEU A 269 4.80 -9.74 10.97
N HIS A 270 3.93 -8.86 11.44
CA HIS A 270 2.91 -9.19 12.43
C HIS A 270 2.00 -10.32 11.93
N MET A 271 1.52 -10.25 10.68
CA MET A 271 0.65 -11.29 10.11
C MET A 271 1.35 -12.64 9.91
N LEU A 272 2.68 -12.66 9.73
CA LEU A 272 3.47 -13.89 9.70
C LEU A 272 3.74 -14.45 11.11
N GLN A 273 3.68 -13.63 12.15
CA GLN A 273 3.96 -14.02 13.55
C GLN A 273 2.73 -14.39 14.38
N THR A 274 1.55 -13.79 14.12
CA THR A 274 0.37 -13.93 15.00
C THR A 274 -0.79 -14.75 14.41
N ARG A 275 -0.68 -15.19 13.16
CA ARG A 275 -1.70 -15.99 12.47
C ARG A 275 -1.32 -17.47 12.48
N ASP A 276 -2.25 -18.31 12.03
CA ASP A 276 -2.01 -19.73 11.74
C ASP A 276 -0.71 -19.90 10.90
N PRO A 277 0.31 -20.63 11.39
CA PRO A 277 1.60 -20.77 10.72
C PRO A 277 1.56 -21.42 9.33
N ALA A 278 0.48 -22.12 8.98
CA ALA A 278 0.25 -22.72 7.67
C ALA A 278 -0.56 -21.82 6.71
N ARG A 279 -1.14 -20.72 7.21
CA ARG A 279 -1.98 -19.80 6.43
C ARG A 279 -1.11 -18.78 5.68
N PRO A 280 -1.12 -18.76 4.33
CA PRO A 280 -0.28 -17.84 3.57
C PRO A 280 -0.79 -16.40 3.65
N VAL A 281 0.15 -15.46 3.61
CA VAL A 281 -0.08 -14.02 3.49
C VAL A 281 0.36 -13.59 2.09
N TRP A 282 -0.53 -12.95 1.33
CA TRP A 282 -0.30 -12.50 -0.04
C TRP A 282 -0.29 -10.97 -0.09
N LEU A 283 0.86 -10.36 -0.41
CA LEU A 283 1.02 -8.91 -0.51
C LEU A 283 0.86 -8.43 -1.96
N SER A 284 -0.15 -7.58 -2.20
CA SER A 284 -0.38 -6.91 -3.48
C SER A 284 -0.91 -5.48 -3.31
N THR A 285 -0.69 -4.58 -4.27
CA THR A 285 -1.39 -3.26 -4.36
C THR A 285 -2.51 -3.24 -5.39
N GLN A 286 -2.99 -4.40 -5.84
CA GLN A 286 -4.03 -4.51 -6.86
C GLN A 286 -5.43 -4.29 -6.27
N GLY A 287 -6.13 -3.26 -6.76
CA GLY A 287 -7.44 -2.86 -6.23
C GLY A 287 -8.14 -1.79 -7.06
N GLU A 288 -8.28 -2.02 -8.37
CA GLU A 288 -8.80 -1.03 -9.34
C GLU A 288 -10.20 -0.45 -9.03
N GLY A 289 -10.96 -1.04 -8.10
CA GLY A 289 -12.26 -0.51 -7.65
C GLY A 289 -12.20 0.65 -6.67
N VAL A 290 -11.02 1.05 -6.16
CA VAL A 290 -10.86 2.18 -5.22
C VAL A 290 -9.73 3.11 -5.69
N PRO A 291 -10.00 4.41 -5.92
CA PRO A 291 -9.00 5.38 -6.40
C PRO A 291 -8.12 5.95 -5.28
N TRP A 292 -7.61 5.06 -4.42
CA TRP A 292 -6.66 5.36 -3.35
C TRP A 292 -5.75 4.14 -3.12
N LEU A 293 -4.45 4.38 -2.97
CA LEU A 293 -3.43 3.36 -2.74
C LEU A 293 -3.78 2.57 -1.47
N HIS A 294 -3.85 1.26 -1.63
CA HIS A 294 -3.93 0.33 -0.52
C HIS A 294 -3.08 -0.90 -0.83
N PHE A 295 -2.14 -1.19 0.06
CA PHE A 295 -1.49 -2.48 0.14
C PHE A 295 -2.47 -3.46 0.78
N ARG A 296 -2.62 -4.63 0.16
CA ARG A 296 -3.50 -5.71 0.57
C ARG A 296 -2.69 -6.87 1.10
N PHE A 297 -3.15 -7.45 2.20
CA PHE A 297 -2.68 -8.70 2.77
C PHE A 297 -3.85 -9.67 2.79
N ASP A 298 -3.98 -10.44 1.70
CA ASP A 298 -5.03 -11.43 1.49
C ASP A 298 -4.55 -12.85 1.87
N ASP A 299 -5.49 -13.75 2.16
CA ASP A 299 -5.23 -15.18 2.44
C ASP A 299 -5.09 -16.06 1.21
N ARG A 300 -5.38 -15.50 0.04
CA ARG A 300 -5.41 -16.15 -1.27
C ARG A 300 -4.92 -15.15 -2.31
N PRO A 301 -4.38 -15.59 -3.45
CA PRO A 301 -3.95 -14.70 -4.53
C PRO A 301 -5.17 -14.11 -5.28
N LYS A 302 -5.95 -13.26 -4.60
CA LYS A 302 -7.07 -12.53 -5.22
C LYS A 302 -6.50 -11.49 -6.18
N TYR A 303 -7.12 -11.36 -7.35
CA TYR A 303 -6.79 -10.42 -8.42
C TYR A 303 -5.44 -10.66 -9.15
N TYR A 304 -4.39 -11.07 -8.43
CA TYR A 304 -2.99 -11.31 -8.88
C TYR A 304 -2.79 -11.50 -10.40
N SER A 305 -2.09 -10.54 -11.00
CA SER A 305 -1.79 -10.49 -12.43
C SER A 305 -0.59 -11.37 -12.81
N TYR A 306 0.41 -11.52 -11.93
CA TYR A 306 1.57 -12.38 -12.18
C TYR A 306 1.33 -13.82 -11.70
N ARG A 307 0.66 -14.61 -12.56
CA ARG A 307 0.28 -16.01 -12.29
C ARG A 307 1.36 -16.95 -11.74
N PRO A 308 2.68 -16.83 -12.07
CA PRO A 308 3.69 -17.71 -11.48
C PRO A 308 3.73 -17.66 -9.95
N PHE A 309 3.52 -16.49 -9.33
CA PHE A 309 3.44 -16.37 -7.86
C PHE A 309 2.25 -17.16 -7.29
N THR A 310 1.14 -17.27 -8.01
CA THR A 310 -0.06 -17.96 -7.53
C THR A 310 0.07 -19.48 -7.58
N ARG A 311 0.90 -20.02 -8.50
CA ARG A 311 1.10 -21.46 -8.70
C ARG A 311 2.09 -22.06 -7.69
N ALA A 312 3.21 -21.38 -7.42
CA ALA A 312 4.28 -21.89 -6.55
C ALA A 312 3.84 -22.23 -5.10
N ALA A 313 2.85 -21.51 -4.57
CA ALA A 313 2.27 -21.81 -3.26
C ALA A 313 1.32 -23.03 -3.28
N GLN A 314 0.63 -23.28 -4.40
CA GLN A 314 -0.31 -24.39 -4.53
C GLN A 314 0.43 -25.73 -4.60
N GLU A 315 1.53 -25.80 -5.36
CA GLU A 315 2.34 -27.01 -5.50
C GLU A 315 2.93 -27.46 -4.15
N ARG A 316 3.46 -26.53 -3.35
CA ARG A 316 3.94 -26.83 -1.99
C ARG A 316 2.82 -27.25 -1.02
N SER A 317 1.62 -26.68 -1.16
CA SER A 317 0.46 -27.08 -0.35
C SER A 317 0.00 -28.52 -0.64
N LEU A 318 0.18 -29.02 -1.87
CA LEU A 318 -0.20 -30.38 -2.23
C LEU A 318 0.78 -31.42 -1.68
N VAL A 319 2.09 -31.14 -1.69
CA VAL A 319 3.13 -32.03 -1.14
C VAL A 319 2.95 -32.26 0.36
N GLY A 320 2.39 -31.29 1.11
CA GLY A 320 2.02 -31.46 2.52
C GLY A 320 0.85 -32.43 2.79
N THR A 321 0.20 -32.97 1.75
CA THR A 321 -1.02 -33.80 1.88
C THR A 321 -0.80 -35.26 1.45
N VAL A 322 0.45 -35.75 1.41
CA VAL A 322 0.78 -37.13 1.00
C VAL A 322 0.45 -38.14 2.12
N ILE A 323 -0.83 -38.50 2.17
CA ILE A 323 -1.38 -39.85 2.42
C ILE A 323 -0.58 -40.72 3.41
N GLY A 324 -1.05 -40.79 4.66
CA GLY A 324 -0.69 -41.89 5.55
C GLY A 324 -1.25 -43.21 5.02
N VAL A 325 -0.38 -44.12 4.60
CA VAL A 325 -0.76 -45.48 4.18
C VAL A 325 -1.09 -46.31 5.43
N PRO A 326 -2.30 -46.88 5.56
CA PRO A 326 -2.59 -47.82 6.63
C PRO A 326 -1.88 -49.14 6.37
N SER A 327 -1.00 -49.56 7.27
CA SER A 327 -0.43 -50.91 7.28
C SER A 327 -1.46 -51.90 7.82
N GLY A 328 -1.91 -52.82 6.97
CA GLY A 328 -2.81 -53.94 7.28
C GLY A 328 -2.63 -55.05 6.26
#